data_AF-W2EVB6-F1
#
_entry.id   AF-W2EVB6-F1
#
_cell.length_a   1.000
_cell.length_b   1.000
_cell.length_c   1.000
_cell.angle_alpha   90.00
_cell.angle_beta   90.00
_cell.angle_gamma   90.00
#
_symmetry.space_group_name_H-M   'P 1'
#
loop_
_entity.id
_entity.type
_entity.pdbx_description
1 polymer ?
#
loop_
_entity_poly.entity_id
_entity_poly.type
_entity_poly.pdbx_seq_one_letter_code
_entity_poly.pdbx_strand_id
1 'polypeptide(L)'
;MRTLMKAGAIAAVAAASLMGFGAPAFAESTVVVWNSTSIGPQITTTLSQKCPSTEPYPVKTTVSSGTKDSYNSQYLNYKNLTVDGRVVKMTFTNSQSLRDQHPVTLSVKLEILCSNVPQQPVTSVELKQSASITPGGDALVTVSCPPTHSHVTGHEERHPAGVAVVDYGQEGSSYWVRYENDDFLNTAWADLYLTCSA
;
A
#
# COMPACT_ATOMS: atom_id res chain seq x y z
N MET A 1 9.00 18.24 21.49
CA MET A 1 9.25 16.86 21.98
C MET A 1 8.91 15.90 20.86
N ARG A 2 9.90 15.15 20.33
CA ARG A 2 9.68 14.17 19.24
C ARG A 2 9.41 12.80 19.87
N THR A 3 8.16 12.36 19.81
CA THR A 3 7.78 11.01 20.21
C THR A 3 8.19 10.05 19.09
N LEU A 4 9.30 9.35 19.25
CA LEU A 4 9.70 8.23 18.38
C LEU A 4 8.69 7.09 18.60
N MET A 5 7.74 6.91 17.68
CA MET A 5 6.82 5.77 17.71
C MET A 5 7.48 4.50 17.17
N LYS A 6 7.15 3.39 17.81
CA LYS A 6 7.74 2.05 17.65
C LYS A 6 7.59 1.52 16.22
N ALA A 7 8.71 1.24 15.57
CA ALA A 7 8.78 0.33 14.42
C ALA A 7 8.66 -1.11 14.96
N GLY A 8 7.56 -1.79 14.65
CA GLY A 8 7.37 -3.22 14.94
C GLY A 8 7.57 -4.03 13.67
N ALA A 9 8.72 -4.68 13.52
CA ALA A 9 8.89 -5.73 12.51
C ALA A 9 8.29 -7.02 13.07
N ILE A 10 7.25 -7.55 12.44
CA ILE A 10 6.67 -8.85 12.80
C ILE A 10 6.86 -9.77 11.59
N ALA A 11 7.73 -10.75 11.72
CA ALA A 11 7.78 -11.87 10.77
C ALA A 11 6.66 -12.84 11.15
N ALA A 12 5.57 -12.86 10.38
CA ALA A 12 4.52 -13.87 10.53
C ALA A 12 4.87 -15.05 9.63
N VAL A 13 5.38 -16.13 10.22
CA VAL A 13 5.68 -17.37 9.48
C VAL A 13 4.40 -18.19 9.37
N ALA A 14 3.70 -18.10 8.23
CA ALA A 14 2.61 -19.02 7.90
C ALA A 14 3.19 -20.20 7.12
N ALA A 15 3.53 -21.30 7.81
CA ALA A 15 3.96 -22.54 7.17
C ALA A 15 2.72 -23.37 6.78
N ALA A 16 2.37 -23.41 5.50
CA ALA A 16 1.37 -24.35 4.98
C ALA A 16 2.05 -25.72 4.76
N SER A 17 2.04 -26.59 5.78
CA SER A 17 2.55 -27.96 5.68
C SER A 17 1.46 -28.93 5.24
N LEU A 18 1.31 -29.11 3.92
CA LEU A 18 0.63 -30.28 3.36
C LEU A 18 1.66 -31.40 3.14
N MET A 19 1.57 -32.44 3.98
CA MET A 19 2.37 -33.65 3.87
C MET A 19 2.09 -34.35 2.53
N GLY A 20 3.14 -34.53 1.72
CA GLY A 20 3.09 -35.30 0.48
C GLY A 20 4.50 -35.46 -0.09
N PHE A 21 4.95 -36.70 -0.21
CA PHE A 21 6.29 -37.11 -0.62
C PHE A 21 6.74 -36.51 -1.96
N GLY A 22 7.95 -35.95 -2.01
CA GLY A 22 8.82 -36.03 -3.20
C GLY A 22 8.91 -34.85 -4.18
N ALA A 23 8.43 -33.65 -3.85
CA ALA A 23 8.73 -32.44 -4.62
C ALA A 23 9.65 -31.51 -3.82
N PRO A 24 10.51 -30.67 -4.44
CA PRO A 24 11.12 -29.56 -3.71
C PRO A 24 9.96 -28.72 -3.15
N ALA A 25 9.85 -28.65 -1.83
CA ALA A 25 8.82 -27.84 -1.19
C ALA A 25 9.05 -26.39 -1.63
N PHE A 26 8.15 -25.87 -2.46
CA PHE A 26 8.05 -24.44 -2.73
C PHE A 26 7.66 -23.81 -1.40
N ALA A 27 8.64 -23.24 -0.71
CA ALA A 27 8.45 -22.59 0.55
C ALA A 27 8.31 -21.10 0.24
N GLU A 28 7.09 -20.60 0.40
CA GLU A 28 6.80 -19.18 0.35
C GLU A 28 6.50 -18.68 1.76
N SER A 29 7.04 -17.52 2.13
CA SER A 29 6.73 -16.83 3.37
C SER A 29 6.40 -15.37 3.12
N THR A 30 5.54 -14.81 3.96
CA THR A 30 5.22 -13.39 3.91
C THR A 30 5.98 -12.66 5.00
N VAL A 31 6.81 -11.69 4.62
CA VAL A 31 7.41 -10.74 5.56
C VAL A 31 6.65 -9.43 5.54
N VAL A 32 6.40 -8.88 6.73
CA VAL A 32 5.58 -7.68 6.91
C VAL A 32 6.36 -6.64 7.69
N VAL A 33 6.36 -5.40 7.19
CA VAL A 33 6.74 -4.22 7.96
C VAL A 33 5.60 -3.22 7.95
N TRP A 34 5.34 -2.63 9.11
CA TRP A 34 4.36 -1.56 9.26
C TRP A 34 5.06 -0.34 9.82
N ASN A 35 4.72 0.83 9.28
CA ASN A 35 5.07 2.10 9.86
C ASN A 35 3.87 3.04 9.83
N SER A 36 3.61 3.70 10.95
CA SER A 36 2.67 4.79 11.03
C SER A 36 3.44 6.03 11.45
N THR A 37 3.66 6.94 10.50
CA THR A 37 4.38 8.19 10.75
C THR A 37 3.57 9.39 10.30
N SER A 38 3.66 10.45 11.10
CA SER A 38 3.26 11.78 10.67
C SER A 38 4.32 12.33 9.72
N ILE A 39 3.94 12.58 8.47
CA ILE A 39 4.85 13.03 7.42
C ILE A 39 4.46 14.45 7.02
N GLY A 40 5.40 15.39 7.21
CA GLY A 40 5.19 16.78 6.83
C GLY A 40 5.03 16.96 5.32
N PRO A 41 4.48 18.10 4.86
CA PRO A 41 4.34 18.40 3.44
C PRO A 41 5.69 18.31 2.70
N GLN A 42 5.66 17.74 1.49
CA GLN A 42 6.82 17.50 0.61
C GLN A 42 7.91 16.59 1.19
N ILE A 43 7.71 15.98 2.37
CA ILE A 43 8.67 15.05 2.96
C ILE A 43 8.51 13.67 2.34
N THR A 44 9.64 13.06 2.01
CA THR A 44 9.74 11.71 1.48
C THR A 44 10.16 10.74 2.59
N THR A 45 9.50 9.59 2.66
CA THR A 45 9.80 8.51 3.61
C THR A 45 9.97 7.20 2.85
N THR A 46 10.85 6.33 3.34
CA THR A 46 11.10 5.01 2.75
C THR A 46 10.83 3.94 3.78
N LEU A 47 10.10 2.90 3.36
CA LEU A 47 10.02 1.62 4.07
C LEU A 47 10.83 0.59 3.33
N SER A 48 11.59 -0.18 4.09
CA SER A 48 12.38 -1.27 3.56
C SER A 48 12.13 -2.53 4.37
N GLN A 49 11.97 -3.65 3.70
CA GLN A 49 11.91 -4.95 4.33
C GLN A 49 12.76 -5.95 3.55
N LYS A 50 13.30 -6.93 4.27
CA LYS A 50 14.23 -7.90 3.74
C LYS A 50 13.65 -9.30 3.81
N CYS A 51 13.64 -10.01 2.70
CA CYS A 51 13.30 -11.43 2.65
C CYS A 51 14.32 -12.27 3.46
N PRO A 52 13.87 -13.37 4.12
CA PRO A 52 14.74 -14.24 4.87
C PRO A 52 15.87 -14.83 4.02
N SER A 53 16.96 -15.27 4.65
CA SER A 53 18.07 -15.88 3.89
C SER A 53 17.75 -17.24 3.28
N THR A 54 16.77 -17.95 3.87
CA THR A 54 16.25 -19.24 3.40
C THR A 54 15.31 -19.10 2.21
N GLU A 55 14.71 -17.92 2.04
CA GLU A 55 13.75 -17.60 0.98
C GLU A 55 14.08 -16.23 0.40
N PRO A 56 15.13 -16.12 -0.42
CA PRO A 56 15.73 -14.83 -0.73
C PRO A 56 15.04 -14.07 -1.87
N TYR A 57 14.07 -14.66 -2.55
CA TYR A 57 13.50 -14.12 -3.79
C TYR A 57 12.12 -13.50 -3.55
N PRO A 58 11.97 -12.16 -3.66
CA PRO A 58 10.65 -11.52 -3.63
C PRO A 58 9.81 -11.94 -4.84
N VAL A 59 8.54 -12.31 -4.63
CA VAL A 59 7.60 -12.79 -5.66
C VAL A 59 6.50 -11.75 -5.90
N LYS A 60 5.85 -11.30 -4.83
CA LYS A 60 4.78 -10.31 -4.84
C LYS A 60 5.03 -9.27 -3.77
N THR A 61 4.79 -8.00 -4.10
CA THR A 61 4.84 -6.90 -3.14
C THR A 61 3.47 -6.27 -3.03
N THR A 62 2.92 -6.26 -1.81
CA THR A 62 1.69 -5.53 -1.50
C THR A 62 2.04 -4.37 -0.58
N VAL A 63 1.66 -3.16 -0.99
CA VAL A 63 1.79 -1.95 -0.18
C VAL A 63 0.41 -1.44 0.14
N SER A 64 0.09 -1.34 1.42
CA SER A 64 -1.17 -0.77 1.88
C SER A 64 -0.93 0.51 2.61
N SER A 65 -1.68 1.55 2.26
CA SER A 65 -1.70 2.80 3.00
C SER A 65 -3.09 3.14 3.50
N GLY A 66 -3.15 3.98 4.54
CA GLY A 66 -4.39 4.54 5.04
C GLY A 66 -4.18 5.97 5.52
N THR A 67 -5.14 6.84 5.19
CA THR A 67 -5.27 8.17 5.77
C THR A 67 -6.45 8.19 6.74
N LYS A 68 -6.29 8.88 7.87
CA LYS A 68 -7.41 9.08 8.83
C LYS A 68 -8.48 10.05 8.31
N ASP A 69 -8.14 10.80 7.28
CA ASP A 69 -8.94 11.88 6.73
C ASP A 69 -8.93 11.74 5.21
N SER A 70 -10.12 11.67 4.61
CA SER A 70 -10.34 11.56 3.17
C SER A 70 -9.83 12.78 2.39
N TYR A 71 -9.70 13.94 3.01
CA TYR A 71 -9.09 15.10 2.36
C TYR A 71 -7.62 14.83 2.00
N ASN A 72 -6.95 13.99 2.80
CA ASN A 72 -5.52 13.79 2.71
C ASN A 72 -5.09 12.63 1.80
N SER A 73 -6.02 11.80 1.31
CA SER A 73 -5.71 10.64 0.46
C SER A 73 -5.02 11.05 -0.84
N GLN A 74 -5.50 12.09 -1.51
CA GLN A 74 -4.93 12.59 -2.77
C GLN A 74 -3.44 13.04 -2.68
N TYR A 75 -2.92 13.25 -1.47
CA TYR A 75 -1.55 13.73 -1.28
C TYR A 75 -0.54 12.62 -1.05
N LEU A 76 -0.96 11.36 -0.96
CA LEU A 76 -0.02 10.25 -0.87
C LEU A 76 0.44 9.86 -2.26
N ASN A 77 1.75 9.96 -2.52
CA ASN A 77 2.35 9.55 -3.78
C ASN A 77 3.41 8.48 -3.58
N TYR A 78 3.20 7.31 -4.19
CA TYR A 78 4.24 6.26 -4.27
C TYR A 78 5.27 6.65 -5.33
N LYS A 79 6.50 6.94 -4.89
CA LYS A 79 7.57 7.44 -5.76
C LYS A 79 8.36 6.34 -6.43
N ASN A 80 8.64 5.27 -5.71
CA ASN A 80 9.51 4.23 -6.23
C ASN A 80 9.33 2.93 -5.44
N LEU A 81 9.32 1.81 -6.16
CA LEU A 81 9.56 0.49 -5.60
C LEU A 81 10.87 -0.04 -6.20
N THR A 82 11.86 -0.30 -5.34
CA THR A 82 13.12 -0.93 -5.73
C THR A 82 13.27 -2.29 -5.09
N VAL A 83 13.79 -3.26 -5.85
CA VAL A 83 14.07 -4.61 -5.39
C VAL A 83 15.57 -4.88 -5.56
N ASP A 84 16.31 -4.77 -4.47
CA ASP A 84 17.76 -4.92 -4.42
C ASP A 84 18.11 -6.29 -3.82
N GLY A 85 18.06 -7.33 -4.66
CA GLY A 85 18.26 -8.72 -4.23
C GLY A 85 17.16 -9.16 -3.26
N ARG A 86 17.48 -9.21 -1.95
CA ARG A 86 16.54 -9.62 -0.89
C ARG A 86 15.77 -8.46 -0.28
N VAL A 87 16.16 -7.22 -0.60
CA VAL A 87 15.60 -6.02 0.04
C VAL A 87 14.63 -5.36 -0.90
N VAL A 88 13.39 -5.20 -0.46
CA VAL A 88 12.39 -4.40 -1.17
C VAL A 88 12.25 -3.08 -0.44
N LYS A 89 12.32 -1.98 -1.18
CA LYS A 89 12.15 -0.62 -0.66
C LYS A 89 10.98 0.05 -1.37
N MET A 90 10.03 0.55 -0.59
CA MET A 90 8.96 1.41 -1.07
C MET A 90 9.21 2.83 -0.57
N THR A 91 9.23 3.78 -1.49
CA THR A 91 9.38 5.21 -1.19
C THR A 91 8.09 5.94 -1.50
N PHE A 92 7.65 6.78 -0.58
CA PHE A 92 6.42 7.55 -0.69
C PHE A 92 6.64 8.97 -0.19
N THR A 93 5.83 9.89 -0.69
CA THR A 93 5.93 11.32 -0.39
C THR A 93 4.55 11.86 -0.05
N ASN A 94 4.49 12.77 0.93
CA ASN A 94 3.34 13.64 1.10
C ASN A 94 3.48 14.80 0.10
N SER A 95 2.65 14.86 -0.94
CA SER A 95 2.69 15.89 -1.98
C SER A 95 1.92 17.17 -1.65
N GLN A 96 1.46 17.33 -0.40
CA GLN A 96 0.88 18.61 0.04
C GLN A 96 1.85 19.76 -0.19
N SER A 97 1.28 20.93 -0.49
CA SER A 97 2.01 22.18 -0.55
C SER A 97 2.56 22.54 0.83
N LEU A 98 3.75 23.15 0.89
CA LEU A 98 4.28 23.74 2.14
C LEU A 98 3.40 24.86 2.70
N ARG A 99 2.48 25.41 1.89
CA ARG A 99 1.48 26.39 2.31
C ARG A 99 0.35 25.76 3.13
N ASP A 100 0.07 24.47 2.93
CA ASP A 100 -0.92 23.71 3.66
C ASP A 100 -0.22 22.98 4.82
N GLN A 101 -0.02 23.69 5.94
CA GLN A 101 0.88 23.28 7.02
C GLN A 101 0.41 22.13 7.91
N HIS A 102 -0.55 21.32 7.47
CA HIS A 102 -1.10 20.25 8.31
C HIS A 102 -0.34 18.95 8.08
N PRO A 103 0.34 18.39 9.10
CA PRO A 103 1.02 17.13 8.94
C PRO A 103 0.01 16.00 8.77
N VAL A 104 0.19 15.18 7.72
CA VAL A 104 -0.67 14.02 7.47
C VAL A 104 -0.10 12.81 8.19
N THR A 105 -0.95 12.15 8.96
CA THR A 105 -0.61 10.83 9.51
C THR A 105 -0.88 9.78 8.45
N LEU A 106 0.20 9.18 7.95
CA LEU A 106 0.16 8.11 6.96
C LEU A 106 0.52 6.81 7.67
N SER A 107 -0.39 5.85 7.63
CA SER A 107 -0.07 4.45 7.96
C SER A 107 0.29 3.75 6.68
N VAL A 108 1.49 3.19 6.59
CA VAL A 108 1.96 2.42 5.43
C VAL A 108 2.46 1.06 5.89
N LYS A 109 1.96 0.02 5.26
CA LYS A 109 2.32 -1.38 5.45
C LYS A 109 2.94 -1.89 4.16
N LEU A 110 4.08 -2.55 4.27
CA LEU A 110 4.75 -3.24 3.17
C LEU A 110 4.78 -4.72 3.50
N GLU A 111 4.16 -5.52 2.64
CA GLU A 111 4.10 -6.97 2.68
C GLU A 111 4.81 -7.54 1.47
N ILE A 112 5.68 -8.51 1.68
CA ILE A 112 6.45 -9.14 0.61
C ILE A 112 6.29 -10.64 0.75
N LEU A 113 5.80 -11.26 -0.31
CA LEU A 113 5.87 -12.71 -0.48
C LEU A 113 7.27 -13.07 -0.97
N CYS A 114 7.99 -13.86 -0.20
CA CYS A 114 9.33 -14.33 -0.49
C CYS A 114 9.28 -15.82 -0.85
N SER A 115 10.20 -16.27 -1.70
CA SER A 115 10.32 -17.66 -2.13
C SER A 115 11.77 -18.14 -2.04
N ASN A 116 11.95 -19.45 -1.88
CA ASN A 116 13.23 -20.14 -2.03
C ASN A 116 13.64 -20.37 -3.50
N VAL A 117 12.74 -20.12 -4.45
CA VAL A 117 12.99 -20.28 -5.89
C VAL A 117 13.11 -18.91 -6.57
N PRO A 118 14.09 -18.71 -7.46
CA PRO A 118 14.20 -17.47 -8.23
C PRO A 118 12.93 -17.23 -9.05
N GLN A 119 12.23 -16.15 -8.75
CA GLN A 119 11.13 -15.61 -9.55
C GLN A 119 11.59 -14.23 -10.02
N GLN A 120 12.07 -14.14 -11.26
CA GLN A 120 12.42 -12.87 -11.89
C GLN A 120 11.59 -12.68 -13.15
N PRO A 121 10.98 -11.50 -13.35
CA PRO A 121 10.87 -10.34 -12.44
C PRO A 121 9.76 -10.49 -11.37
N VAL A 122 9.70 -9.58 -10.38
CA VAL A 122 8.51 -9.41 -9.53
C VAL A 122 7.35 -9.04 -10.44
N THR A 123 6.36 -9.93 -10.58
CA THR A 123 5.35 -9.83 -11.65
C THR A 123 4.18 -8.92 -11.30
N SER A 124 3.96 -8.61 -10.01
CA SER A 124 2.85 -7.75 -9.60
C SER A 124 3.17 -6.94 -8.34
N VAL A 125 2.88 -5.64 -8.44
CA VAL A 125 2.86 -4.72 -7.30
C VAL A 125 1.41 -4.34 -7.05
N GLU A 126 0.93 -4.65 -5.85
CA GLU A 126 -0.42 -4.29 -5.45
C GLU A 126 -0.34 -3.11 -4.48
N LEU A 127 -0.99 -2.01 -4.82
CA LEU A 127 -1.05 -0.80 -4.02
C LEU A 127 -2.47 -0.62 -3.52
N LYS A 128 -2.65 -0.57 -2.22
CA LYS A 128 -3.92 -0.27 -1.57
C LYS A 128 -3.83 1.12 -0.95
N GLN A 129 -4.91 1.88 -1.06
CA GLN A 129 -5.12 3.07 -0.28
C GLN A 129 -6.50 3.08 0.36
N SER A 130 -6.53 3.38 1.65
CA SER A 130 -7.74 3.41 2.48
C SER A 130 -8.03 4.85 2.90
N ALA A 131 -9.28 5.27 2.83
CA ALA A 131 -9.77 6.56 3.33
C ALA A 131 -10.94 6.37 4.29
N SER A 132 -11.02 7.21 5.32
CA SER A 132 -12.21 7.35 6.17
C SER A 132 -13.09 8.48 5.62
N ILE A 133 -14.38 8.24 5.46
CA ILE A 133 -15.34 9.20 4.90
C ILE A 133 -16.26 9.67 6.02
N THR A 134 -16.30 10.97 6.27
CA THR A 134 -17.16 11.54 7.31
C THR A 134 -18.64 11.32 6.99
N PRO A 135 -19.54 11.37 8.00
CA PRO A 135 -20.98 11.24 7.75
C PRO A 135 -21.48 12.30 6.78
N GLY A 136 -22.23 11.91 5.75
CA GLY A 136 -22.74 12.82 4.70
C GLY A 136 -21.66 13.52 3.88
N GLY A 137 -20.42 13.05 3.91
CA GLY A 137 -19.28 13.63 3.21
C GLY A 137 -18.81 12.80 2.03
N ASP A 138 -17.79 13.31 1.33
CA ASP A 138 -17.17 12.65 0.19
C ASP A 138 -15.66 12.41 0.39
N ALA A 139 -15.11 11.54 -0.46
CA ALA A 139 -13.70 11.20 -0.46
C ALA A 139 -13.20 10.95 -1.88
N LEU A 140 -12.07 11.55 -2.25
CA LEU A 140 -11.34 11.21 -3.46
C LEU A 140 -10.14 10.33 -3.10
N VAL A 141 -10.19 9.05 -3.47
CA VAL A 141 -9.08 8.12 -3.26
C VAL A 141 -8.34 7.94 -4.57
N THR A 142 -7.07 8.30 -4.58
CA THR A 142 -6.20 8.18 -5.75
C THR A 142 -5.05 7.24 -5.40
N VAL A 143 -4.79 6.26 -6.27
CA VAL A 143 -3.62 5.40 -6.19
C VAL A 143 -2.81 5.55 -7.46
N SER A 144 -1.50 5.77 -7.32
CA SER A 144 -0.59 5.93 -8.44
C SER A 144 0.46 4.81 -8.44
N CYS A 145 0.58 4.12 -9.56
CA CYS A 145 1.65 3.19 -9.79
C CYS A 145 3.01 3.91 -9.82
N PRO A 146 4.07 3.33 -9.21
CA PRO A 146 5.39 3.92 -9.25
C PRO A 146 5.97 3.88 -10.67
N PRO A 147 6.93 4.76 -11.03
CA PRO A 147 7.55 4.77 -12.35
C PRO A 147 8.21 3.46 -12.77
N THR A 148 8.67 2.65 -11.79
CA THR A 148 9.24 1.32 -12.07
C THR A 148 8.20 0.27 -12.46
N HIS A 149 6.92 0.53 -12.20
CA HIS A 149 5.78 -0.32 -12.52
C HIS A 149 4.65 0.53 -13.09
N SER A 150 4.93 1.32 -14.13
CA SER A 150 4.07 2.44 -14.53
C SER A 150 2.71 2.06 -15.13
N HIS A 151 2.47 0.78 -15.42
CA HIS A 151 1.26 0.32 -16.09
C HIS A 151 0.23 -0.19 -15.08
N VAL A 152 -0.97 0.39 -15.11
CA VAL A 152 -2.14 -0.12 -14.40
C VAL A 152 -2.67 -1.35 -15.13
N THR A 153 -2.73 -2.49 -14.44
CA THR A 153 -3.19 -3.78 -15.00
C THR A 153 -4.47 -4.30 -14.35
N GLY A 154 -4.86 -3.74 -13.20
CA GLY A 154 -6.12 -4.05 -12.54
C GLY A 154 -6.42 -3.04 -11.44
N HIS A 155 -7.69 -2.90 -11.10
CA HIS A 155 -8.17 -2.14 -9.95
C HIS A 155 -9.28 -2.91 -9.24
N GLU A 156 -9.42 -2.70 -7.94
CA GLU A 156 -10.51 -3.24 -7.13
C GLU A 156 -10.92 -2.19 -6.10
N GLU A 157 -12.22 -2.05 -5.89
CA GLU A 157 -12.83 -1.09 -4.97
C GLU A 157 -13.54 -1.86 -3.86
N ARG A 158 -13.37 -1.43 -2.61
CA ARG A 158 -14.11 -1.99 -1.47
C ARG A 158 -14.61 -0.86 -0.58
N HIS A 159 -15.89 -0.91 -0.24
CA HIS A 159 -16.53 0.02 0.68
C HIS A 159 -17.78 -0.66 1.29
N PRO A 160 -18.26 -0.23 2.46
CA PRO A 160 -19.45 -0.79 3.06
C PRO A 160 -20.73 -0.37 2.31
N ALA A 161 -21.84 -1.03 2.63
CA ALA A 161 -23.17 -0.57 2.22
C ALA A 161 -23.44 0.83 2.80
N GLY A 162 -23.98 1.75 1.99
CA GLY A 162 -24.16 3.16 2.37
C GLY A 162 -23.05 4.10 1.88
N VAL A 163 -22.00 3.55 1.24
CA VAL A 163 -21.05 4.34 0.45
C VAL A 163 -21.33 4.09 -1.03
N ALA A 164 -21.46 5.17 -1.80
CA ALA A 164 -21.67 5.14 -3.23
C ALA A 164 -20.41 5.60 -3.97
N VAL A 165 -20.13 4.97 -5.12
CA VAL A 165 -19.16 5.48 -6.09
C VAL A 165 -19.87 6.48 -6.98
N VAL A 166 -19.41 7.73 -6.97
CA VAL A 166 -20.06 8.84 -7.71
C VAL A 166 -19.29 9.26 -8.95
N ASP A 167 -17.98 8.99 -8.98
CA ASP A 167 -17.12 9.28 -10.14
C ASP A 167 -15.85 8.43 -10.06
N TYR A 168 -15.23 8.13 -11.21
CA TYR A 168 -13.97 7.40 -11.26
C TYR A 168 -13.25 7.66 -12.59
N GLY A 169 -11.93 7.47 -12.57
CA GLY A 169 -11.13 7.64 -13.77
C GLY A 169 -9.71 7.12 -13.64
N GLN A 170 -9.08 6.96 -14.79
CA GLN A 170 -7.66 6.65 -14.89
C GLN A 170 -6.95 7.79 -15.62
N GLU A 171 -5.85 8.27 -15.04
CA GLU A 171 -4.96 9.25 -15.67
C GLU A 171 -3.52 8.71 -15.66
N GLY A 172 -3.08 8.26 -16.83
CA GLY A 172 -1.76 7.64 -17.00
C GLY A 172 -1.57 6.43 -16.07
N SER A 173 -0.62 6.55 -15.15
CA SER A 173 -0.27 5.52 -14.16
C SER A 173 -1.09 5.61 -12.87
N SER A 174 -2.13 6.45 -12.82
CA SER A 174 -2.96 6.67 -11.63
C SER A 174 -4.40 6.30 -11.88
N TYR A 175 -5.05 5.75 -10.86
CA TYR A 175 -6.49 5.51 -10.83
C TYR A 175 -7.08 6.23 -9.64
N TRP A 176 -8.25 6.83 -9.82
CA TRP A 176 -8.94 7.54 -8.75
C TRP A 176 -10.42 7.20 -8.74
N VAL A 177 -11.00 7.20 -7.54
CA VAL A 177 -12.41 6.96 -7.31
C VAL A 177 -12.91 7.98 -6.29
N ARG A 178 -14.04 8.60 -6.62
CA ARG A 178 -14.77 9.48 -5.72
C ARG A 178 -15.92 8.70 -5.08
N TYR A 179 -15.91 8.68 -3.76
CA TYR A 179 -16.92 8.05 -2.92
C TYR A 179 -17.74 9.09 -2.19
N GLU A 180 -19.02 8.80 -1.97
CA GLU A 180 -19.93 9.59 -1.14
C GLU A 180 -20.52 8.68 -0.05
N ASN A 181 -20.58 9.19 1.18
CA ASN A 181 -21.18 8.47 2.31
C ASN A 181 -22.61 8.96 2.52
N ASP A 182 -23.59 8.14 2.12
CA ASP A 182 -25.01 8.43 2.26
C ASP A 182 -25.50 8.29 3.71
N ASP A 183 -24.67 7.74 4.61
CA ASP A 183 -24.93 7.69 6.04
C ASP A 183 -24.51 9.02 6.70
N PHE A 184 -25.50 9.78 7.16
CA PHE A 184 -25.32 11.06 7.86
C PHE A 184 -25.02 10.92 9.36
N LEU A 185 -24.96 9.69 9.88
CA LEU A 185 -24.75 9.40 11.30
C LEU A 185 -23.40 8.74 11.57
N ASN A 186 -22.88 7.94 10.65
CA ASN A 186 -21.66 7.16 10.87
C ASN A 186 -20.56 7.45 9.85
N THR A 187 -19.32 7.46 10.34
CA THR A 187 -18.13 7.50 9.49
C THR A 187 -18.01 6.16 8.75
N ALA A 188 -17.83 6.23 7.43
CA ALA A 188 -17.60 5.08 6.59
C ALA A 188 -16.12 4.97 6.15
N TRP A 189 -15.79 3.96 5.35
CA TRP A 189 -14.46 3.77 4.79
C TRP A 189 -14.55 3.37 3.31
N ALA A 190 -13.49 3.66 2.56
CA ALA A 190 -13.32 3.16 1.21
C ALA A 190 -11.86 2.77 0.95
N ASP A 191 -11.68 1.66 0.26
CA ASP A 191 -10.40 1.11 -0.15
C ASP A 191 -10.33 1.06 -1.67
N LEU A 192 -9.25 1.61 -2.23
CA LEU A 192 -8.90 1.46 -3.63
C LEU A 192 -7.62 0.62 -3.74
N TYR A 193 -7.69 -0.46 -4.50
CA TYR A 193 -6.58 -1.33 -4.84
C TYR A 193 -6.19 -1.11 -6.30
N LEU A 194 -4.89 -1.09 -6.57
CA LEU A 194 -4.32 -0.94 -7.89
C LEU A 194 -3.22 -1.99 -8.09
N THR A 195 -3.34 -2.76 -9.16
CA THR A 195 -2.28 -3.70 -9.58
C THR A 195 -1.44 -3.04 -10.67
N CYS A 196 -0.15 -2.97 -10.42
CA CYS A 196 0.84 -2.32 -11.26
C CYS A 196 1.83 -3.32 -11.84
N SER A 197 2.20 -3.14 -13.11
CA SER A 197 3.24 -3.91 -13.79
C SER A 197 4.32 -3.00 -14.36
N ALA A 198 5.53 -3.56 -14.51
CA ALA A 198 6.65 -2.94 -15.23
C ALA A 198 6.32 -2.68 -16.69
#